data_AF-A0A016SC57-F1
#
_entry.id   AF-A0A016SC57-F1
#
_cell.length_a   1.000
_cell.length_b   1.000
_cell.length_c   1.000
_cell.angle_alpha   90.00
_cell.angle_beta   90.00
_cell.angle_gamma   90.00
#
_symmetry.space_group_name_H-M   'P 1'
#
loop_
_entity.id
_entity.type
_entity.pdbx_description
1 polymer ?
#
loop_
_entity_poly.entity_id
_entity_poly.type
_entity_poly.pdbx_seq_one_letter_code
_entity_poly.pdbx_strand_id
1 'polypeptide(L)'
;MQSRHDRDKYLLLNKDNINPDNEGDFKAETPERNENYDIPYDYGSIMHYHAWGFAKDTSKPTMVPKDEKYIRTLGSRVLSFYDKLLMNTHYGCLGKCDKNIKCANGGFPNPKNCSECICPGGYGGELCDKRPKGCGKVVRATSTSPRKLNVFVGELREGEVSRECTYWIEAPAESKVELKLVSLSNWGIVGGCHIGGVEIKTQEDQKATGYRSDLFVQLYHSVSLSACFRFCTKSDIGMTLLSSSNRVPVMAYNHESVFEATIEYKVVKPR
;
A
#
# COMPACT_ATOMS: atom_id res chain seq x y z
N MET A 1 14.92 2.70 -5.27
CA MET A 1 13.76 3.21 -6.02
C MET A 1 13.95 4.63 -6.51
N GLN A 2 14.32 5.55 -5.61
CA GLN A 2 14.56 6.97 -5.88
C GLN A 2 15.68 7.26 -6.89
N SER A 3 16.49 6.25 -7.23
CA SER A 3 17.56 6.32 -8.23
C SER A 3 17.16 5.69 -9.58
N ARG A 4 15.92 5.22 -9.77
CA ARG A 4 15.48 4.70 -11.08
C ARG A 4 15.66 5.77 -12.17
N HIS A 5 15.96 5.33 -13.40
CA HIS A 5 16.15 6.24 -14.54
C HIS A 5 14.89 7.06 -14.88
N ASP A 6 13.71 6.55 -14.52
CA ASP A 6 12.42 7.20 -14.73
C ASP A 6 11.89 7.92 -13.49
N ARG A 7 12.65 7.99 -12.39
CA ARG A 7 12.17 8.50 -11.10
C ARG A 7 11.67 9.94 -11.16
N ASP A 8 12.22 10.79 -12.04
CA ASP A 8 11.80 12.19 -12.21
C ASP A 8 10.37 12.31 -12.79
N LYS A 9 9.79 11.22 -13.30
CA LYS A 9 8.36 11.16 -13.62
C LYS A 9 7.47 11.13 -12.37
N TYR A 10 8.01 10.65 -11.25
CA TYR A 10 7.27 10.34 -10.01
C TYR A 10 7.68 11.20 -8.82
N LEU A 11 8.92 11.71 -8.80
CA LEU A 11 9.47 12.51 -7.70
C LEU A 11 9.92 13.90 -8.18
N LEU A 12 9.86 14.85 -7.25
CA LEU A 12 10.54 16.14 -7.28
C LEU A 12 11.63 16.12 -6.21
N LEU A 13 12.87 16.44 -6.59
CA LEU A 13 13.98 16.54 -5.64
C LEU A 13 14.22 17.98 -5.23
N ASN A 14 14.28 18.22 -3.93
CA ASN A 14 14.75 19.46 -3.35
C ASN A 14 16.28 19.39 -3.15
N LYS A 15 17.02 19.55 -4.25
CA LYS A 15 18.49 19.42 -4.27
C LYS A 15 19.17 20.35 -3.26
N ASP A 16 18.65 21.57 -3.11
CA ASP A 16 19.16 22.55 -2.17
C ASP A 16 19.02 22.13 -0.70
N ASN A 17 18.20 21.12 -0.40
CA ASN A 17 18.04 20.59 0.96
C ASN A 17 18.75 19.24 1.17
N ILE A 18 19.39 18.66 0.15
CA ILE A 18 20.16 17.42 0.30
C ILE A 18 21.50 17.75 0.98
N ASN A 19 21.92 16.91 1.93
CA ASN A 19 23.26 16.97 2.51
C ASN A 19 24.32 16.76 1.40
N PRO A 20 25.29 17.67 1.20
CA PRO A 20 26.29 17.57 0.15
C PRO A 20 27.01 16.21 0.09
N ASP A 21 27.26 15.59 1.25
CA ASP A 21 27.89 14.28 1.35
C ASP A 21 27.06 13.13 0.75
N ASN A 22 25.75 13.35 0.56
CA ASN A 22 24.78 12.37 0.09
C ASN A 22 24.23 12.67 -1.31
N GLU A 23 24.70 13.71 -2.01
CA GLU A 23 24.17 14.05 -3.35
C GLU A 23 24.24 12.87 -4.34
N GLY A 24 25.27 12.04 -4.23
CA GLY A 24 25.44 10.82 -5.02
C GLY A 24 24.29 9.81 -4.85
N ASP A 25 23.70 9.72 -3.64
CA ASP A 25 22.65 8.75 -3.31
C ASP A 25 21.31 9.08 -4.00
N PHE A 26 21.15 10.33 -4.46
CA PHE A 26 19.96 10.82 -5.15
C PHE A 26 20.18 10.94 -6.67
N LYS A 27 21.34 10.53 -7.18
CA LYS A 27 21.57 10.51 -8.63
C LYS A 27 20.64 9.47 -9.28
N ALA A 28 19.96 9.87 -10.35
CA ALA A 28 19.21 8.92 -11.17
C ALA A 28 20.19 8.09 -12.01
N GLU A 29 19.95 6.79 -12.09
CA GLU A 29 20.64 5.88 -13.00
C GLU A 29 20.23 6.15 -14.45
N THR A 30 20.99 5.61 -15.40
CA THR A 30 20.66 5.69 -16.83
C THR A 30 19.87 4.46 -17.27
N PRO A 31 19.09 4.53 -18.38
CA PRO A 31 18.37 3.37 -18.90
C PRO A 31 19.28 2.17 -19.20
N GLU A 32 20.55 2.40 -19.55
CA GLU A 32 21.54 1.34 -19.83
C GLU A 32 22.00 0.62 -18.56
N ARG A 33 21.93 1.28 -17.40
CA ARG A 33 22.40 0.75 -16.11
C ARG A 33 21.26 0.29 -15.19
N ASN A 34 20.02 0.70 -15.50
CA ASN A 34 18.84 0.39 -14.70
C ASN A 34 17.68 -0.07 -15.59
N GLU A 35 17.42 -1.38 -15.58
CA GLU A 35 16.22 -1.98 -16.17
C GLU A 35 15.09 -2.04 -15.13
N ASN A 36 13.88 -1.64 -15.55
CA ASN A 36 12.68 -1.61 -14.71
C ASN A 36 11.70 -2.76 -15.01
N TYR A 37 11.91 -3.53 -16.08
CA TYR A 37 11.11 -4.70 -16.45
C TYR A 37 9.62 -4.41 -16.66
N ASP A 38 9.29 -3.20 -17.14
CA ASP A 38 7.91 -2.68 -17.22
C ASP A 38 7.15 -2.67 -15.88
N ILE A 39 7.87 -2.79 -14.75
CA ILE A 39 7.29 -2.73 -13.42
C ILE A 39 7.14 -1.26 -13.01
N PRO A 40 5.91 -0.82 -12.63
CA PRO A 40 5.65 0.57 -12.29
C PRO A 40 6.43 1.01 -11.06
N TYR A 41 6.55 2.33 -10.90
CA TYR A 41 7.20 2.92 -9.74
C TYR A 41 6.39 2.68 -8.46
N ASP A 42 6.96 1.94 -7.52
CA ASP A 42 6.34 1.67 -6.21
C ASP A 42 6.91 2.57 -5.11
N TYR A 43 6.13 3.58 -4.73
CA TYR A 43 6.45 4.48 -3.61
C TYR A 43 6.63 3.76 -2.28
N GLY A 44 6.01 2.58 -2.10
CA GLY A 44 6.03 1.80 -0.87
C GLY A 44 7.03 0.64 -0.86
N SER A 45 7.89 0.54 -1.87
CA SER A 45 9.00 -0.41 -1.92
C SER A 45 9.92 -0.26 -0.70
N ILE A 46 10.45 -1.39 -0.22
CA ILE A 46 11.45 -1.42 0.85
C ILE A 46 12.77 -0.72 0.44
N MET A 47 13.00 -0.60 -0.87
CA MET A 47 14.18 0.03 -1.46
C MET A 47 13.98 1.53 -1.70
N HIS A 48 12.91 2.14 -1.19
CA HIS A 48 12.65 3.57 -1.33
C HIS A 48 13.06 4.33 -0.07
N TYR A 49 13.90 5.36 -0.23
CA TYR A 49 14.26 6.26 0.86
C TYR A 49 13.05 7.02 1.41
N HIS A 50 13.14 7.41 2.68
CA HIS A 50 12.18 8.30 3.33
C HIS A 50 12.21 9.71 2.72
N ALA A 51 11.08 10.43 2.72
CA ALA A 51 10.96 11.75 2.09
C ALA A 51 11.90 12.83 2.68
N TRP A 52 12.27 12.72 3.96
CA TRP A 52 13.23 13.60 4.64
C TRP A 52 14.64 13.00 4.75
N GLY A 53 14.93 11.91 4.02
CA GLY A 53 16.24 11.28 4.06
C GLY A 53 17.35 12.28 3.70
N PHE A 54 18.40 12.34 4.52
CA PHE A 54 19.58 13.19 4.30
C PHE A 54 19.28 14.69 4.14
N ALA A 55 18.22 15.20 4.78
CA ALA A 55 17.88 16.62 4.75
C ALA A 55 18.87 17.47 5.58
N LYS A 56 19.26 18.64 5.06
CA LYS A 56 19.96 19.69 5.82
C LYS A 56 19.03 20.37 6.80
N ASP A 57 17.87 20.81 6.32
CA ASP A 57 16.76 21.35 7.10
C ASP A 57 15.69 20.26 7.23
N THR A 58 15.64 19.61 8.40
CA THR A 58 14.71 18.51 8.69
C THR A 58 13.25 18.93 8.76
N SER A 59 12.95 20.24 8.74
CA SER A 59 11.58 20.74 8.59
C SER A 59 11.04 20.57 7.15
N LYS A 60 11.92 20.35 6.16
CA LYS A 60 11.57 20.22 4.74
C LYS A 60 12.00 18.86 4.18
N PRO A 61 11.20 18.25 3.30
CA PRO A 61 11.60 17.01 2.64
C PRO A 61 12.73 17.25 1.61
N THR A 62 13.55 16.24 1.37
CA THR A 62 14.50 16.18 0.24
C THR A 62 13.84 15.66 -1.02
N MET A 63 12.78 14.85 -0.88
CA MET A 63 12.03 14.28 -2.00
C MET A 63 10.53 14.44 -1.77
N VAL A 64 9.83 14.93 -2.79
CA VAL A 64 8.39 15.09 -2.80
C VAL A 64 7.80 14.27 -3.95
N PRO A 65 6.96 13.25 -3.68
CA PRO A 65 6.19 12.60 -4.72
C PRO A 65 5.31 13.59 -5.48
N LYS A 66 5.24 13.47 -6.81
CA LYS A 66 4.35 14.32 -7.62
C LYS A 66 2.89 14.11 -7.27
N ASP A 67 2.52 12.89 -6.89
CA ASP A 67 1.27 12.65 -6.17
C ASP A 67 1.57 12.70 -4.67
N GLU A 68 1.41 13.89 -4.08
CA GLU A 68 1.82 14.22 -2.70
C GLU A 68 1.20 13.30 -1.64
N LYS A 69 0.12 12.59 -1.98
CA LYS A 69 -0.51 11.57 -1.12
C LYS A 69 0.43 10.40 -0.82
N TYR A 70 1.51 10.24 -1.58
CA TYR A 70 2.55 9.23 -1.32
C TYR A 70 3.68 9.72 -0.41
N ILE A 71 3.67 10.98 0.06
CA ILE A 71 4.80 11.54 0.83
C ILE A 71 5.19 10.69 2.05
N ARG A 72 4.20 10.12 2.77
CA ARG A 72 4.46 9.22 3.91
C ARG A 72 4.55 7.74 3.52
N THR A 73 4.31 7.40 2.25
CA THR A 73 4.48 6.04 1.72
C THR A 73 5.97 5.71 1.56
N LEU A 74 6.76 6.71 1.19
CA LEU A 74 8.20 6.65 1.09
C LEU A 74 8.85 6.18 2.40
N GLY A 75 9.95 5.42 2.31
CA GLY A 75 10.66 4.91 3.48
C GLY A 75 9.99 3.71 4.15
N SER A 76 9.14 2.97 3.41
CA SER A 76 8.54 1.73 3.89
C SER A 76 9.62 0.72 4.30
N ARG A 77 9.43 0.04 5.43
CA ARG A 77 10.29 -1.07 5.89
C ARG A 77 9.69 -2.45 5.59
N VAL A 78 8.65 -2.48 4.76
CA VAL A 78 7.90 -3.68 4.41
C VAL A 78 8.18 -4.03 2.95
N LEU A 79 8.53 -5.28 2.70
CA LEU A 79 8.75 -5.81 1.36
C LEU A 79 7.45 -5.74 0.54
N SER A 80 7.44 -4.98 -0.55
CA SER A 80 6.26 -4.80 -1.37
C SER A 80 6.03 -5.98 -2.34
N PHE A 81 4.85 -6.01 -2.96
CA PHE A 81 4.59 -7.00 -4.01
C PHE A 81 5.46 -6.76 -5.25
N TYR A 82 5.67 -5.49 -5.62
CA TYR A 82 6.52 -5.15 -6.75
C TYR A 82 7.99 -5.42 -6.51
N ASP A 83 8.48 -5.32 -5.27
CA ASP A 83 9.83 -5.78 -4.91
C ASP A 83 10.01 -7.27 -5.23
N LYS A 84 9.03 -8.10 -4.86
CA LYS A 84 9.04 -9.55 -5.14
C LYS A 84 8.97 -9.82 -6.65
N LEU A 85 8.08 -9.13 -7.36
CA LEU A 85 7.94 -9.30 -8.81
C LEU A 85 9.24 -8.91 -9.54
N LEU A 86 9.86 -7.79 -9.17
CA LEU A 86 11.08 -7.30 -9.79
C LEU A 86 12.23 -8.28 -9.59
N MET A 87 12.44 -8.78 -8.37
CA MET A 87 13.48 -9.78 -8.11
C MET A 87 13.23 -11.10 -8.86
N ASN A 88 11.98 -11.58 -8.88
CA ASN A 88 11.67 -12.82 -9.60
C ASN A 88 11.80 -12.66 -11.12
N THR A 89 11.54 -11.47 -11.66
CA THR A 89 11.74 -11.17 -13.08
C THR A 89 13.24 -11.09 -13.41
N HIS A 90 14.00 -10.32 -12.64
CA HIS A 90 15.44 -10.12 -12.84
C HIS A 90 16.23 -11.44 -12.84
N TYR A 91 15.92 -12.34 -11.91
CA TYR A 91 16.60 -13.64 -11.79
C TYR A 91 15.97 -14.77 -12.63
N GLY A 92 15.02 -14.47 -13.53
CA GLY A 92 14.41 -15.47 -14.42
C GLY A 92 13.59 -16.53 -13.68
N CYS A 93 13.06 -16.22 -12.49
CA CYS A 93 12.29 -17.16 -11.67
C CYS A 93 10.89 -17.41 -12.21
N LEU A 94 10.28 -16.43 -12.91
CA LEU A 94 8.89 -16.52 -13.37
C LEU A 94 8.67 -17.65 -14.40
N GLY A 95 9.72 -18.08 -15.11
CA GLY A 95 9.67 -19.17 -16.09
C GLY A 95 9.95 -20.57 -15.54
N LYS A 96 10.16 -20.74 -14.23
CA LYS A 96 10.54 -22.03 -13.64
C LYS A 96 9.41 -23.04 -13.52
N CYS A 97 8.16 -22.61 -13.71
CA CYS A 97 7.00 -23.47 -13.55
C CYS A 97 6.47 -23.91 -14.91
N ASP A 98 6.56 -25.22 -15.19
CA ASP A 98 6.03 -25.82 -16.42
C ASP A 98 4.48 -25.85 -16.45
N LYS A 99 3.84 -25.70 -15.28
CA LYS A 99 2.39 -25.66 -15.15
C LYS A 99 1.88 -24.23 -15.23
N ASN A 100 0.95 -23.99 -16.17
CA ASN A 100 0.22 -22.73 -16.32
C ASN A 100 -0.86 -22.54 -15.24
N ILE A 101 -0.45 -22.43 -13.97
CA ILE A 101 -1.34 -21.95 -12.91
C ILE A 101 -1.77 -20.51 -13.23
N LYS A 102 -3.08 -20.25 -13.21
CA LYS A 102 -3.64 -18.92 -13.46
C LYS A 102 -3.85 -18.20 -12.13
N CYS A 103 -2.93 -17.31 -11.80
CA CYS A 103 -3.04 -16.46 -10.62
C CYS A 103 -4.03 -15.33 -10.85
N ALA A 104 -4.93 -15.11 -9.89
CA ALA A 104 -5.90 -14.03 -9.88
C ALA A 104 -5.30 -12.74 -9.28
N ASN A 105 -6.02 -11.63 -9.43
CA ASN A 105 -5.73 -10.33 -8.82
C ASN A 105 -4.31 -9.79 -9.06
N GLY A 106 -3.62 -10.24 -10.11
CA GLY A 106 -2.26 -9.83 -10.44
C GLY A 106 -1.15 -10.59 -9.70
N GLY A 107 -1.46 -11.73 -9.08
CA GLY A 107 -0.45 -12.66 -8.56
C GLY A 107 0.40 -13.29 -9.67
N PHE A 108 1.50 -13.93 -9.30
CA PHE A 108 2.35 -14.70 -10.22
C PHE A 108 2.74 -16.06 -9.63
N PRO A 109 3.06 -17.07 -10.46
CA PRO A 109 3.40 -18.42 -9.97
C PRO A 109 4.56 -18.40 -8.97
N ASN A 110 4.45 -19.17 -7.89
CA ASN A 110 5.54 -19.31 -6.93
C ASN A 110 6.65 -20.21 -7.53
N PRO A 111 7.87 -19.70 -7.78
CA PRO A 111 8.93 -20.49 -8.40
C PRO A 111 9.48 -21.62 -7.51
N LYS A 112 9.15 -21.62 -6.21
CA LYS A 112 9.50 -22.69 -5.28
C LYS A 112 8.40 -23.75 -5.14
N ASN A 113 7.18 -23.42 -5.55
CA ASN A 113 6.02 -24.31 -5.49
C ASN A 113 5.03 -23.96 -6.61
N CYS A 114 5.16 -24.64 -7.74
CA CYS A 114 4.37 -24.39 -8.95
C CYS A 114 2.87 -24.75 -8.85
N SER A 115 2.38 -25.06 -7.66
CA SER A 115 0.95 -25.30 -7.37
C SER A 115 0.29 -24.15 -6.63
N GLU A 116 1.04 -23.07 -6.34
CA GLU A 116 0.49 -21.87 -5.70
C GLU A 116 1.07 -20.58 -6.31
N CYS A 117 0.40 -19.48 -6.03
CA CYS A 117 0.76 -18.15 -6.48
C CYS A 117 1.34 -17.32 -5.32
N ILE A 118 2.28 -16.43 -5.65
CA ILE A 118 2.64 -15.30 -4.80
C ILE A 118 1.59 -14.21 -5.02
N CYS A 119 0.93 -13.80 -3.94
CA CYS A 119 -0.23 -12.92 -4.01
C CYS A 119 0.07 -11.47 -3.61
N PRO A 120 -0.60 -10.49 -4.25
CA PRO A 120 -0.63 -9.12 -3.76
C PRO A 120 -1.19 -9.02 -2.35
N GLY A 121 -0.78 -7.98 -1.62
CA GLY A 121 -1.28 -7.72 -0.27
C GLY A 121 -2.81 -7.67 -0.24
N GLY A 122 -3.41 -8.35 0.74
CA GLY A 122 -4.86 -8.44 0.90
C GLY A 122 -5.50 -9.59 0.13
N TYR A 123 -4.74 -10.35 -0.65
CA TYR A 123 -5.18 -11.53 -1.40
C TYR A 123 -4.38 -12.77 -1.01
N GLY A 124 -5.00 -13.94 -1.11
CA GLY A 124 -4.40 -15.21 -0.72
C GLY A 124 -5.12 -16.41 -1.31
N GLY A 125 -4.84 -17.58 -0.76
CA GLY A 125 -5.19 -18.85 -1.39
C GLY A 125 -4.20 -19.23 -2.50
N GLU A 126 -4.29 -20.46 -2.97
CA GLU A 126 -3.38 -21.01 -4.00
C GLU A 126 -3.38 -20.17 -5.29
N LEU A 127 -4.52 -19.55 -5.63
CA LEU A 127 -4.70 -18.76 -6.85
C LEU A 127 -4.82 -17.25 -6.60
N CYS A 128 -4.58 -16.76 -5.38
CA CYS A 128 -4.81 -15.36 -5.01
C CYS A 128 -6.27 -14.87 -5.17
N ASP A 129 -7.23 -15.78 -5.20
CA ASP A 129 -8.66 -15.54 -5.40
C ASP A 129 -9.46 -15.52 -4.09
N LYS A 130 -8.79 -15.77 -2.96
CA LYS A 130 -9.38 -15.86 -1.62
C LYS A 130 -8.83 -14.79 -0.70
N ARG A 131 -9.54 -14.52 0.39
CA ARG A 131 -9.02 -13.72 1.49
C ARG A 131 -7.84 -14.47 2.13
N PRO A 132 -6.75 -13.78 2.51
CA PRO A 132 -5.67 -14.39 3.28
C PRO A 132 -6.19 -15.19 4.49
N LYS A 133 -5.54 -16.33 4.76
CA LYS A 133 -5.84 -17.13 5.97
C LYS A 133 -5.48 -16.31 7.22
N GLY A 134 -6.20 -16.54 8.32
CA GLY A 134 -6.00 -15.82 9.57
C GLY A 134 -7.21 -14.98 9.98
N CYS A 135 -6.98 -14.01 10.86
CA CYS A 135 -7.99 -13.11 11.41
C CYS A 135 -8.56 -12.15 10.36
N GLY A 136 -9.69 -11.51 10.72
CA GLY A 136 -10.50 -10.69 9.82
C GLY A 136 -11.66 -11.48 9.20
N LYS A 137 -12.43 -10.84 8.33
CA LYS A 137 -13.66 -11.43 7.75
C LYS A 137 -14.06 -10.77 6.43
N VAL A 138 -14.88 -11.48 5.67
CA VAL A 138 -15.59 -10.92 4.52
C VAL A 138 -16.89 -10.29 5.00
N VAL A 139 -17.18 -9.06 4.59
CA VAL A 139 -18.46 -8.38 4.83
C VAL A 139 -19.09 -7.98 3.50
N ARG A 140 -20.41 -8.14 3.40
CA ARG A 140 -21.17 -7.77 2.21
C ARG A 140 -21.72 -6.36 2.35
N ALA A 141 -21.28 -5.46 1.48
CA ALA A 141 -21.85 -4.14 1.29
C ALA A 141 -23.03 -4.26 0.33
N THR A 142 -24.26 -4.20 0.83
CA THR A 142 -25.49 -4.24 0.00
C THR A 142 -26.34 -2.96 0.13
N SER A 143 -26.00 -2.10 1.09
CA SER A 143 -26.76 -0.91 1.47
C SER A 143 -26.07 0.36 0.99
N THR A 144 -26.86 1.32 0.52
CA THR A 144 -26.42 2.70 0.26
C THR A 144 -26.32 3.53 1.53
N SER A 145 -26.94 3.09 2.63
CA SER A 145 -26.74 3.69 3.96
C SER A 145 -25.43 3.21 4.60
N PRO A 146 -24.63 4.11 5.24
CA PRO A 146 -23.38 3.75 5.89
C PRO A 146 -23.52 2.65 6.94
N ARG A 147 -22.59 1.68 6.91
CA ARG A 147 -22.43 0.64 7.93
C ARG A 147 -21.01 0.71 8.50
N LYS A 148 -20.85 0.30 9.76
CA LYS A 148 -19.54 0.29 10.42
C LYS A 148 -18.88 -1.09 10.33
N LEU A 149 -17.59 -1.09 10.03
CA LEU A 149 -16.69 -2.22 10.14
C LEU A 149 -15.63 -1.87 11.19
N ASN A 150 -15.61 -2.62 12.28
CA ASN A 150 -14.52 -2.56 13.24
C ASN A 150 -13.43 -3.52 12.78
N VAL A 151 -12.24 -3.00 12.56
CA VAL A 151 -11.03 -3.77 12.26
C VAL A 151 -10.15 -3.81 13.50
N PHE A 152 -9.56 -4.97 13.76
CA PHE A 152 -8.79 -5.23 14.96
C PHE A 152 -7.69 -6.25 14.64
N VAL A 153 -6.48 -5.93 15.07
CA VAL A 153 -5.35 -6.86 15.13
C VAL A 153 -4.82 -6.85 16.56
N GLY A 154 -4.85 -8.03 17.18
CA GLY A 154 -4.41 -8.20 18.56
C GLY A 154 -2.89 -8.26 18.70
N GLU A 155 -2.44 -8.51 19.94
CA GLU A 155 -1.02 -8.62 20.29
C GLU A 155 -0.28 -9.67 19.46
N LEU A 156 1.03 -9.49 19.35
CA LEU A 156 1.93 -10.47 18.76
C LEU A 156 1.90 -11.75 19.59
N ARG A 157 1.86 -12.89 18.92
CA ARG A 157 2.06 -14.19 19.58
C ARG A 157 3.55 -14.46 19.74
N GLU A 158 3.88 -15.40 20.63
CA GLU A 158 5.26 -15.84 20.81
C GLU A 158 5.90 -16.26 19.46
N GLY A 159 7.01 -15.62 19.10
CA GLY A 159 7.72 -15.83 17.84
C GLY A 159 7.23 -15.03 16.63
N GLU A 160 6.15 -14.24 16.76
CA GLU A 160 5.69 -13.35 15.69
C GLU A 160 6.42 -12.00 15.73
N VAL A 161 6.96 -11.55 14.58
CA VAL A 161 7.56 -10.20 14.42
C VAL A 161 6.57 -9.16 13.89
N SER A 162 5.41 -9.63 13.45
CA SER A 162 4.33 -8.82 12.89
C SER A 162 3.06 -9.65 12.82
N ARG A 163 1.91 -9.01 12.96
CA ARG A 163 0.61 -9.64 12.79
C ARG A 163 -0.27 -8.80 11.87
N GLU A 164 -1.01 -9.45 10.99
CA GLU A 164 -1.94 -8.80 10.06
C GLU A 164 -3.29 -9.53 10.07
N CYS A 165 -4.38 -8.76 10.07
CA CYS A 165 -5.74 -9.22 9.88
C CYS A 165 -6.33 -8.61 8.61
N THR A 166 -6.81 -9.46 7.69
CA THR A 166 -7.39 -9.02 6.42
C THR A 166 -8.90 -9.12 6.43
N TYR A 167 -9.57 -8.04 6.07
CA TYR A 167 -11.01 -7.94 5.87
C TYR A 167 -11.29 -7.66 4.40
N TRP A 168 -12.37 -8.22 3.85
CA TRP A 168 -12.85 -7.88 2.51
C TRP A 168 -14.22 -7.23 2.63
N ILE A 169 -14.39 -6.06 2.02
CA ILE A 169 -15.70 -5.46 1.81
C ILE A 169 -16.09 -5.77 0.36
N GLU A 170 -17.14 -6.57 0.19
CA GLU A 170 -17.62 -7.01 -1.12
C GLU A 170 -18.98 -6.39 -1.42
N ALA A 171 -19.06 -5.68 -2.53
CA ALA A 171 -20.28 -5.11 -3.07
C ALA A 171 -20.72 -5.88 -4.34
N PRO A 172 -21.99 -5.72 -4.78
CA PRO A 172 -22.46 -6.28 -6.04
C PRO A 172 -21.53 -5.97 -7.22
N ALA A 173 -21.51 -6.83 -8.23
CA ALA A 173 -20.77 -6.57 -9.47
C ALA A 173 -21.14 -5.19 -10.05
N GLU A 174 -20.19 -4.55 -10.71
CA GLU A 174 -20.31 -3.20 -11.28
C GLU A 174 -20.58 -2.05 -10.28
N SER A 175 -20.62 -2.33 -8.98
CA SER A 175 -20.75 -1.30 -7.95
C SER A 175 -19.40 -0.93 -7.33
N LYS A 176 -19.36 0.26 -6.71
CA LYS A 176 -18.20 0.75 -5.97
C LYS A 176 -18.54 0.82 -4.48
N VAL A 177 -17.52 0.95 -3.65
CA VAL A 177 -17.62 1.11 -2.20
C VAL A 177 -17.04 2.46 -1.84
N GLU A 178 -17.84 3.30 -1.19
CA GLU A 178 -17.33 4.48 -0.50
C GLU A 178 -16.99 4.09 0.93
N LEU A 179 -15.80 4.47 1.40
CA LEU A 179 -15.30 4.19 2.73
C LEU A 179 -14.93 5.50 3.43
N LYS A 180 -15.20 5.59 4.73
CA LYS A 180 -14.77 6.71 5.58
C LYS A 180 -14.09 6.18 6.83
N LEU A 181 -12.88 6.67 7.10
CA LEU A 181 -12.16 6.32 8.33
C LEU A 181 -12.74 7.11 9.51
N VAL A 182 -13.35 6.43 10.47
CA VAL A 182 -14.08 7.04 11.60
C VAL A 182 -13.21 7.16 12.85
N SER A 183 -12.40 6.15 13.11
CA SER A 183 -11.45 6.15 14.23
C SER A 183 -10.31 5.18 13.95
N LEU A 184 -9.18 5.39 14.61
CA LEU A 184 -8.05 4.45 14.65
C LEU A 184 -7.22 4.62 15.93
N SER A 185 -6.50 3.56 16.33
CA SER A 185 -5.45 3.63 17.34
C SER A 185 -4.37 4.61 16.90
N ASN A 186 -4.01 5.57 17.75
CA ASN A 186 -3.03 6.58 17.39
C ASN A 186 -1.60 6.12 17.66
N TRP A 187 -0.83 5.90 16.60
CA TRP A 187 0.58 5.51 16.69
C TRP A 187 1.54 6.66 16.34
N GLY A 188 1.00 7.87 16.15
CA GLY A 188 1.77 9.07 15.86
C GLY A 188 2.28 9.14 14.42
N ILE A 189 3.11 10.16 14.16
CA ILE A 189 3.68 10.42 12.84
C ILE A 189 5.00 9.67 12.74
N VAL A 190 4.93 8.38 12.40
CA VAL A 190 6.12 7.57 12.07
C VAL A 190 6.21 7.35 10.57
N GLY A 191 7.38 7.62 10.00
CA GLY A 191 7.66 7.30 8.60
C GLY A 191 7.34 5.83 8.33
N GLY A 192 6.55 5.55 7.30
CA GLY A 192 6.20 4.17 6.98
C GLY A 192 4.89 3.64 7.56
N CYS A 193 4.32 4.27 8.60
CA CYS A 193 3.36 3.61 9.52
C CYS A 193 3.87 2.22 9.98
N HIS A 194 5.18 2.07 10.23
CA HIS A 194 5.81 0.75 10.37
C HIS A 194 5.48 0.04 11.69
N ILE A 195 4.88 0.73 12.67
CA ILE A 195 4.52 0.14 13.97
C ILE A 195 3.15 -0.55 13.90
N GLY A 196 2.15 0.13 13.36
CA GLY A 196 0.80 -0.41 13.22
C GLY A 196 -0.08 0.53 12.42
N GLY A 197 -1.09 -0.02 11.77
CA GLY A 197 -1.94 0.76 10.87
C GLY A 197 -3.02 -0.06 10.18
N VAL A 198 -3.82 0.62 9.37
CA VAL A 198 -4.76 -0.01 8.44
C VAL A 198 -4.47 0.44 7.02
N GLU A 199 -4.28 -0.52 6.11
CA GLU A 199 -4.17 -0.31 4.67
C GLU A 199 -5.49 -0.67 3.97
N ILE A 200 -6.13 0.29 3.30
CA ILE A 200 -7.41 0.09 2.59
C ILE A 200 -7.17 0.18 1.08
N LYS A 201 -7.35 -0.92 0.31
CA LYS A 201 -7.04 -0.97 -1.13
C LYS A 201 -8.22 -0.56 -2.02
N THR A 202 -8.27 0.72 -2.41
CA THR A 202 -9.38 1.26 -3.24
C THR A 202 -8.98 1.68 -4.66
N GLN A 203 -7.70 1.54 -5.03
CA GLN A 203 -7.13 1.90 -6.33
C GLN A 203 -7.32 0.83 -7.41
N GLU A 204 -7.15 1.15 -8.68
CA GLU A 204 -7.24 0.17 -9.78
C GLU A 204 -6.13 -0.90 -9.70
N ASP A 205 -4.87 -0.48 -9.55
CA ASP A 205 -3.77 -1.43 -9.42
C ASP A 205 -3.67 -2.01 -8.01
N GLN A 206 -4.29 -3.18 -7.84
CA GLN A 206 -4.27 -3.94 -6.59
C GLN A 206 -2.88 -4.51 -6.24
N LYS A 207 -1.89 -4.46 -7.14
CA LYS A 207 -0.52 -4.89 -6.85
C LYS A 207 0.26 -3.85 -6.03
N ALA A 208 -0.01 -2.56 -6.24
CA ALA A 208 0.69 -1.46 -5.59
C ALA A 208 0.45 -1.39 -4.07
N THR A 209 1.47 -0.87 -3.37
CA THR A 209 1.37 -0.40 -1.98
C THR A 209 0.56 0.89 -1.93
N GLY A 210 -0.29 1.06 -0.92
CA GLY A 210 -1.09 2.28 -0.77
C GLY A 210 -0.35 3.58 -0.51
N TYR A 211 -0.95 4.68 -0.96
CA TYR A 211 -0.88 6.04 -0.42
C TYR A 211 -0.81 6.07 1.11
N ARG A 212 -0.32 7.17 1.68
CA ARG A 212 -0.30 7.43 3.12
C ARG A 212 -0.40 8.94 3.29
N SER A 213 -1.58 9.42 3.64
CA SER A 213 -1.89 10.85 3.73
C SER A 213 -1.49 11.40 5.09
N ASP A 214 -1.15 12.70 5.15
CA ASP A 214 -1.52 13.54 6.30
C ASP A 214 -1.58 15.03 5.88
N LEU A 215 -2.57 15.72 6.45
CA LEU A 215 -2.90 17.16 6.52
C LEU A 215 -2.76 18.13 5.32
N PHE A 216 -1.89 17.94 4.33
CA PHE A 216 -1.71 18.97 3.27
C PHE A 216 -2.79 18.96 2.16
N VAL A 217 -3.67 17.97 2.15
CA VAL A 217 -4.84 17.90 1.25
C VAL A 217 -6.12 18.48 1.90
N GLN A 218 -6.02 19.17 3.04
CA GLN A 218 -7.19 19.82 3.67
C GLN A 218 -7.76 21.01 2.87
N LEU A 219 -7.06 21.50 1.83
CA LEU A 219 -7.55 22.56 0.97
C LEU A 219 -8.56 22.10 -0.09
N TYR A 220 -8.77 20.79 -0.29
CA TYR A 220 -9.79 20.27 -1.21
C TYR A 220 -10.77 19.32 -0.49
N HIS A 221 -11.63 19.90 0.36
CA HIS A 221 -12.89 19.25 0.76
C HIS A 221 -13.74 19.00 -0.50
N SER A 222 -13.86 17.74 -0.95
CA SER A 222 -14.99 17.16 -1.72
C SER A 222 -14.61 16.03 -2.69
N VAL A 223 -13.33 15.70 -2.90
CA VAL A 223 -12.98 14.69 -3.92
C VAL A 223 -12.93 13.30 -3.31
N SER A 224 -13.93 12.48 -3.63
CA SER A 224 -13.94 11.04 -3.39
C SER A 224 -12.93 10.38 -4.33
N LEU A 225 -11.81 9.88 -3.79
CA LEU A 225 -10.66 9.43 -4.57
C LEU A 225 -10.47 7.91 -4.51
N SER A 226 -10.09 7.32 -5.64
CA SER A 226 -9.73 5.90 -5.77
C SER A 226 -8.24 5.72 -5.54
N ALA A 227 -7.90 5.27 -4.34
CA ALA A 227 -6.56 5.31 -3.80
C ALA A 227 -6.37 4.34 -2.60
N CYS A 228 -5.33 3.51 -2.58
CA CYS A 228 -5.04 2.71 -1.39
C CYS A 228 -4.41 3.55 -0.30
N PHE A 229 -4.85 3.55 0.96
CA PHE A 229 -4.20 4.35 2.00
C PHE A 229 -3.75 3.52 3.21
N ARG A 230 -2.53 3.71 3.76
CA ARG A 230 -2.20 3.30 5.14
C ARG A 230 -2.43 4.45 6.11
N PHE A 231 -3.21 4.18 7.15
CA PHE A 231 -3.56 5.14 8.19
C PHE A 231 -3.04 4.69 9.54
N CYS A 232 -2.43 5.60 10.29
CA CYS A 232 -1.87 5.32 11.62
C CYS A 232 -1.87 6.53 12.58
N THR A 233 -2.32 7.71 12.13
CA THR A 233 -2.41 8.93 12.95
C THR A 233 -3.84 9.48 13.05
N LYS A 234 -4.18 10.15 14.15
CA LYS A 234 -5.52 10.77 14.35
C LYS A 234 -5.91 11.76 13.25
N SER A 235 -4.95 12.40 12.62
CA SER A 235 -5.19 13.34 11.53
C SER A 235 -5.69 12.69 10.24
N ASP A 236 -5.63 11.37 10.14
CA ASP A 236 -6.25 10.57 9.07
C ASP A 236 -7.77 10.41 9.23
N ILE A 237 -8.31 10.70 10.42
CA ILE A 237 -9.73 10.52 10.72
C ILE A 237 -10.57 11.47 9.86
N GLY A 238 -11.64 10.94 9.27
CA GLY A 238 -12.55 11.67 8.39
C GLY A 238 -12.24 11.50 6.90
N MET A 239 -11.08 10.93 6.55
CA MET A 239 -10.70 10.62 5.17
C MET A 239 -11.75 9.72 4.51
N THR A 240 -12.16 10.10 3.29
CA THR A 240 -13.16 9.39 2.49
C THR A 240 -12.55 8.90 1.19
N LEU A 241 -12.82 7.63 0.85
CA LEU A 241 -12.26 6.91 -0.29
C LEU A 241 -13.37 6.31 -1.14
N LEU A 242 -13.16 6.20 -2.46
CA LEU A 242 -14.07 5.51 -3.37
C LEU A 242 -13.32 4.43 -4.15
N SER A 243 -13.78 3.20 -4.05
CA SER A 243 -13.12 2.09 -4.75
C SER A 243 -13.25 2.15 -6.27
N SER A 244 -12.20 1.66 -6.94
CA SER A 244 -12.18 1.34 -8.38
C SER A 244 -12.98 0.08 -8.69
N SER A 245 -13.06 -0.85 -7.74
CA SER A 245 -13.67 -2.17 -7.88
C SER A 245 -14.76 -2.43 -6.83
N ASN A 246 -15.50 -3.52 -6.99
CA ASN A 246 -16.52 -3.95 -6.04
C ASN A 246 -15.97 -4.75 -4.83
N ARG A 247 -14.66 -5.03 -4.78
CA ARG A 247 -14.01 -5.72 -3.66
C ARG A 247 -12.89 -4.87 -3.12
N VAL A 248 -12.98 -4.52 -1.83
CA VAL A 248 -11.99 -3.69 -1.13
C VAL A 248 -11.32 -4.51 -0.03
N PRO A 249 -10.08 -4.96 -0.24
CA PRO A 249 -9.24 -5.46 0.83
C PRO A 249 -8.89 -4.37 1.85
N VAL A 250 -9.03 -4.69 3.13
CA VAL A 250 -8.66 -3.85 4.27
C VAL A 250 -7.73 -4.67 5.16
N MET A 251 -6.49 -4.23 5.33
CA MET A 251 -5.44 -4.95 6.05
C MET A 251 -5.08 -4.15 7.30
N ALA A 252 -5.42 -4.65 8.48
CA ALA A 252 -4.97 -4.07 9.74
C ALA A 252 -3.73 -4.83 10.21
N TYR A 253 -2.66 -4.14 10.53
CA TYR A 253 -1.40 -4.75 10.93
C TYR A 253 -0.78 -4.08 12.14
N ASN A 254 0.06 -4.83 12.85
CA ASN A 254 0.81 -4.36 14.00
C ASN A 254 2.14 -5.12 14.13
N HIS A 255 3.18 -4.42 14.59
CA HIS A 255 4.52 -4.90 14.88
C HIS A 255 4.92 -4.76 16.36
N GLU A 256 4.09 -4.13 17.21
CA GLU A 256 4.43 -3.93 18.63
C GLU A 256 3.31 -4.38 19.58
N SER A 257 2.09 -3.84 19.46
CA SER A 257 0.97 -4.11 20.39
C SER A 257 -0.36 -4.41 19.70
N VAL A 258 -1.41 -3.61 19.93
CA VAL A 258 -2.76 -3.84 19.39
C VAL A 258 -3.12 -2.66 18.50
N PHE A 259 -3.71 -2.93 17.34
CA PHE A 259 -4.24 -1.88 16.48
C PHE A 259 -5.73 -2.11 16.20
N GLU A 260 -6.53 -1.06 16.35
CA GLU A 260 -7.94 -1.03 16.02
C GLU A 260 -8.29 0.19 15.16
N ALA A 261 -9.30 0.04 14.30
CA ALA A 261 -9.90 1.15 13.58
C ALA A 261 -11.38 0.87 13.27
N THR A 262 -12.15 1.95 13.10
CA THR A 262 -13.53 1.87 12.64
C THR A 262 -13.64 2.50 11.26
N ILE A 263 -14.18 1.75 10.31
CA ILE A 263 -14.40 2.19 8.93
C ILE A 263 -15.89 2.17 8.66
N GLU A 264 -16.45 3.30 8.26
CA GLU A 264 -17.77 3.35 7.64
C GLU A 264 -17.66 2.97 6.17
N TYR A 265 -18.59 2.15 5.67
CA TYR A 265 -18.65 1.76 4.27
C TYR A 265 -20.09 1.75 3.76
N LYS A 266 -20.28 2.09 2.50
CA LYS A 266 -21.56 1.98 1.79
C LYS A 266 -21.36 1.65 0.31
N VAL A 267 -22.38 1.07 -0.30
CA VAL A 267 -22.42 0.83 -1.74
C VAL A 267 -22.70 2.13 -2.48
N VAL A 268 -21.93 2.39 -3.53
CA VAL A 268 -22.19 3.40 -4.55
C VAL A 268 -22.58 2.66 -5.83
N LYS A 269 -23.85 2.80 -6.22
CA LYS A 269 -24.34 2.20 -7.47
C LYS A 269 -23.77 2.95 -8.68
N PRO A 270 -23.50 2.27 -9.80
CA PRO A 270 -23.14 2.94 -11.05
C PRO A 270 -24.26 3.90 -11.44
N ARG A 271 -23.89 5.05 -12.02
CA ARG A 271 -24.83 5.99 -12.63
C ARG A 271 -25.32 5.45 -13.96
#